data_AF-E2AL47-F1
#
_entry.id   AF-E2AL47-F1
#
_cell.length_a   1.000
_cell.length_b   1.000
_cell.length_c   1.000
_cell.angle_alpha   90.00
_cell.angle_beta   90.00
_cell.angle_gamma   90.00
#
_symmetry.space_group_name_H-M   'P 1'
#
loop_
_entity.id
_entity.type
_entity.pdbx_description
1 polymer ?
#
loop_
_entity_poly.entity_id
_entity_poly.type
_entity_poly.pdbx_seq_one_letter_code
_entity_poly.pdbx_strand_id
1 'polypeptide(L)' 'LSEADCARIVTLLEENNSQRYVANRFGISQSVVSQIYSRFRETGSYYKR' A
#
# COMPACT_ATOMS: atom_id res chain seq x y z
N LEU A 1 -4.44 6.95 6.82
CA LEU A 1 -3.13 6.27 6.71
C LEU A 1 -2.07 7.34 6.72
N SER A 2 -1.07 7.19 7.58
CA SER A 2 0.09 8.09 7.57
C SER A 2 0.98 7.81 6.38
N GLU A 3 1.86 8.75 6.04
CA GLU A 3 2.86 8.58 4.98
C GLU A 3 3.75 7.35 5.24
N ALA A 4 4.19 7.18 6.49
CA ALA A 4 4.97 6.02 6.91
C ALA A 4 4.18 4.69 6.77
N ASP A 5 2.85 4.69 6.92
CA ASP A 5 2.05 3.49 6.67
C ASP A 5 2.00 3.15 5.19
N CYS A 6 1.81 4.15 4.33
CA CYS A 6 1.80 3.94 2.88
C CYS A 6 3.15 3.42 2.37
N ALA A 7 4.26 3.98 2.86
CA ALA A 7 5.60 3.50 2.55
C ALA A 7 5.77 2.02 2.95
N ARG A 8 5.38 1.66 4.19
CA ARG A 8 5.45 0.28 4.68
C ARG A 8 4.55 -0.69 3.89
N ILE A 9 3.36 -0.23 3.48
CA ILE A 9 2.45 -1.01 2.62
C ILE A 9 3.13 -1.33 1.29
N VAL A 10 3.75 -0.35 0.64
CA VAL A 10 4.44 -0.54 -0.64
C VAL A 10 5.62 -1.51 -0.47
N THR A 11 6.47 -1.32 0.54
CA THR A 11 7.62 -2.21 0.80
C THR A 11 7.17 -3.66 0.96
N LEU A 12 6.13 -3.92 1.75
CA LEU A 12 5.63 -5.29 1.95
C LEU A 12 5.12 -5.92 0.65
N LEU A 13 4.50 -5.14 -0.23
CA LEU A 13 4.03 -5.61 -1.53
C LEU A 13 5.20 -5.90 -2.49
N GLU A 14 6.26 -5.09 -2.46
CA GLU A 14 7.49 -5.34 -3.22
C GLU A 14 8.25 -6.59 -2.73
N GLU A 15 8.14 -6.91 -1.43
CA GLU A 15 8.62 -8.16 -0.83
C GLU A 15 7.74 -9.40 -1.17
N ASN A 16 6.86 -9.30 -2.16
CA ASN A 16 5.91 -10.34 -2.60
C ASN A 16 4.86 -10.76 -1.53
N ASN A 17 4.59 -9.94 -0.51
CA ASN A 17 3.45 -10.22 0.37
C ASN A 17 2.13 -9.99 -0.38
N SER A 18 1.12 -10.81 -0.08
CA SER A 18 -0.21 -10.63 -0.68
C SER A 18 -0.91 -9.37 -0.16
N GLN A 19 -1.70 -8.72 -1.02
CA GLN A 19 -2.52 -7.57 -0.60
C GLN A 19 -3.47 -7.90 0.55
N ARG A 20 -3.97 -9.14 0.61
CA ARG A 20 -4.80 -9.65 1.71
C ARG A 20 -4.05 -9.63 3.04
N TYR A 21 -2.81 -10.14 3.04
CA TYR A 21 -1.96 -10.11 4.23
C TYR A 21 -1.70 -8.68 4.70
N VAL A 22 -1.33 -7.80 3.78
CA VAL A 22 -1.04 -6.39 4.09
C VAL A 22 -2.30 -5.69 4.63
N ALA A 23 -3.46 -5.86 4.00
CA ALA A 23 -4.73 -5.31 4.46
C ALA A 23 -5.05 -5.71 5.91
N ASN A 24 -4.90 -7.01 6.23
CA ASN A 24 -5.11 -7.52 7.59
C ASN A 24 -4.10 -6.95 8.59
N ARG A 25 -2.83 -6.83 8.19
CA ARG A 25 -1.75 -6.30 9.06
C ARG A 25 -1.98 -4.84 9.45
N PHE A 26 -2.57 -4.03 8.57
CA PHE A 26 -2.84 -2.62 8.81
C PHE A 26 -4.29 -2.33 9.24
N GLY A 27 -5.16 -3.35 9.31
CA GLY A 27 -6.57 -3.18 9.66
C GLY A 27 -7.37 -2.34 8.65
N ILE A 28 -7.00 -2.40 7.38
CA ILE A 28 -7.63 -1.64 6.29
C ILE A 28 -8.24 -2.56 5.23
N SER A 29 -9.08 -2.03 4.36
CA SER A 29 -9.61 -2.82 3.24
C SER A 29 -8.55 -3.07 2.17
N GLN A 30 -8.65 -4.21 1.48
CA GLN A 30 -7.78 -4.53 0.34
C GLN A 30 -7.88 -3.50 -0.78
N SER A 31 -9.05 -2.88 -0.97
CA SER A 31 -9.23 -1.80 -1.96
C SER A 31 -8.32 -0.61 -1.68
N VAL A 32 -8.09 -0.25 -0.41
CA VAL A 32 -7.18 0.84 -0.04
C VAL A 32 -5.73 0.44 -0.35
N VAL A 33 -5.34 -0.80 -0.05
CA VAL A 33 -4.01 -1.33 -0.40
C VAL A 33 -3.78 -1.29 -1.91
N SER A 34 -4.77 -1.73 -2.68
CA SER A 34 -4.74 -1.71 -4.15
C SER A 34 -4.58 -0.29 -4.69
N GLN A 35 -5.37 0.68 -4.19
CA GLN A 35 -5.25 2.09 -4.60
C GLN A 35 -3.87 2.69 -4.32
N ILE A 36 -3.30 2.41 -3.15
CA ILE A 36 -1.95 2.89 -2.78
C ILE A 36 -0.91 2.30 -3.73
N TYR A 37 -0.98 0.99 -3.98
CA TYR A 37 -0.02 0.31 -4.82
C TYR A 37 -0.14 0.71 -6.29
N SER A 38 -1.36 0.81 -6.84
CA SER A 38 -1.59 1.32 -8.20
C SER A 38 -1.01 2.71 -8.37
N ARG A 39 -1.24 3.62 -7.42
CA ARG A 39 -0.69 4.98 -7.48
C ARG A 39 0.83 5.00 -7.44
N PHE A 40 1.44 4.18 -6.58
CA PHE A 40 2.88 4.03 -6.51
C PHE A 40 3.45 3.51 -7.84
N ARG A 41 2.80 2.53 -8.47
CA ARG A 41 3.20 2.00 -9.78
C ARG A 41 3.06 3.01 -10.91
N GLU A 42 2.06 3.90 -10.86
CA GLU A 42 1.81 4.94 -11.87
C GLU A 42 2.74 6.14 -11.74
N THR A 43 3.04 6.57 -10.51
CA THR A 43 3.70 7.86 -10.25
C THR A 43 5.06 7.75 -9.56
N GLY A 44 5.45 6.54 -9.13
CA GLY A 44 6.56 6.33 -8.19
C GLY A 44 6.26 6.88 -6.79
N SER A 45 5.02 7.30 -6.54
CA SER A 45 4.64 8.02 -5.32
C SER A 45 3.32 7.52 -4.75
N TYR A 46 3.24 7.51 -3.42
CA TYR A 46 2.02 7.19 -2.67
C TYR A 46 1.33 8.45 -2.11
N TYR A 47 1.77 9.66 -2.51
CA TYR A 47 1.16 10.92 -2.09
C TYR A 47 -0.19 11.15 -2.77
N LYS A 48 -1.16 11.66 -2.00
CA LYS A 48 -2.35 12.32 -2.55
C LYS A 48 -2.00 13.79 -2.74
N ARG A 49 -1.87 14.20 -4.01
CA ARG A 49 -1.73 15.60 -4.40
C ARG A 49 -2.85 16.45 -3.83
#